data_AF-A0A848XU22-F1
#
_entry.id   AF-A0A848XU22-F1
#
_cell.length_a   1.000
_cell.length_b   1.000
_cell.length_c   1.000
_cell.angle_alpha   90.00
_cell.angle_beta   90.00
_cell.angle_gamma   90.00
#
_symmetry.space_group_name_H-M   'P 1'
#
loop_
_entity.id
_entity.type
_entity.pdbx_description
1 polymer ?
#
loop_
_entity_poly.entity_id
_entity_poly.type
_entity_poly.pdbx_seq_one_letter_code
_entity_poly.pdbx_strand_id
1 'polypeptide(L)' 'LMMTGELDLRTPMGQTEEYFQALNAVGVETKLLRFHGEYHGTGSKPSNFMRTQLYLMKWFEDYGGQPRMTTD' A
#
# COMPACT_ATOMS: atom_id res chain seq x y z
N LEU A 1 0.34 1.47 5.34
CA LEU A 1 0.19 0.61 4.14
C LEU A 1 1.26 0.98 3.11
N MET A 2 1.97 -0.02 2.58
CA MET A 2 2.91 0.11 1.47
C MET A 2 2.47 -0.80 0.32
N MET A 3 2.66 -0.33 -0.91
CA MET A 3 2.24 -0.98 -2.14
C MET A 3 3.33 -0.84 -3.19
N THR A 4 3.79 -1.94 -3.77
CA THR A 4 4.86 -1.89 -4.79
C THR A 4 4.73 -3.03 -5.81
N GLY A 5 5.16 -2.78 -7.05
CA GLY A 5 5.26 -3.80 -8.09
C GLY A 5 6.51 -4.66 -7.91
N GLU A 6 6.40 -5.97 -8.14
CA GLU A 6 7.53 -6.89 -8.04
C GLU A 6 8.66 -6.61 -9.04
N LEU A 7 8.34 -5.96 -10.16
CA LEU A 7 9.27 -5.68 -11.24
C LEU A 7 9.62 -4.18 -11.32
N ASP A 8 9.33 -3.37 -10.29
CA ASP A 8 9.60 -1.93 -10.33
C ASP A 8 11.10 -1.65 -10.48
N LEU A 9 11.48 -0.98 -11.57
CA LEU A 9 12.86 -0.60 -11.87
C LEU A 9 13.16 0.86 -11.48
N ARG A 10 12.13 1.67 -11.20
CA ARG A 10 12.26 3.08 -10.82
C ARG A 10 12.40 3.24 -9.31
N THR A 11 11.59 2.49 -8.57
CA THR A 11 11.63 2.39 -7.11
C THR A 11 11.69 0.91 -6.72
N PRO A 12 12.89 0.29 -6.74
CA PRO A 12 13.04 -1.14 -6.53
C PRO A 12 12.44 -1.61 -5.21
N MET A 13 11.87 -2.82 -5.24
CA MET A 13 11.17 -3.45 -4.10
C MET A 13 11.96 -3.44 -2.80
N GLY A 14 13.28 -3.58 -2.86
CA GLY A 14 14.16 -3.54 -1.69
C GLY A 14 13.96 -2.28 -0.83
N GLN A 15 13.72 -1.11 -1.43
CA GLN A 15 13.47 0.12 -0.67
C GLN A 15 12.19 0.02 0.18
N THR A 16 11.14 -0.61 -0.37
CA THR A 16 9.88 -0.82 0.34
C THR A 16 10.04 -1.88 1.43
N GLU A 17 10.76 -2.97 1.15
CA GLU A 17 11.02 -4.05 2.10
C GLU A 17 11.86 -3.56 3.29
N GLU A 18 12.91 -2.80 3.05
CA GLU A 18 13.74 -2.20 4.12
C GLU A 18 12.92 -1.33 5.06
N TYR A 19 12.06 -0.45 4.52
CA TYR A 19 11.21 0.41 5.34
C TYR A 19 10.14 -0.38 6.11
N PHE A 20 9.53 -1.40 5.48
CA PHE A 20 8.60 -2.30 6.15
C PHE A 20 9.25 -3.05 7.32
N GLN A 21 10.45 -3.60 7.12
CA GLN A 21 11.16 -4.29 8.18
C GLN A 21 11.55 -3.35 9.32
N ALA A 22 12.02 -2.13 8.99
CA ALA A 22 12.35 -1.13 10.00
C ALA A 22 11.13 -0.76 10.86
N LEU A 23 9.95 -0.56 10.26
CA LEU A 23 8.71 -0.27 10.98
C LEU A 23 8.25 -1.43 11.86
N ASN A 24 8.34 -2.67 11.36
CA ASN A 24 8.02 -3.86 12.16
C ASN A 24 8.97 -4.00 13.36
N ALA A 25 10.26 -3.71 13.19
CA ALA A 25 11.25 -3.77 14.26
C ALA A 25 10.96 -2.80 15.42
N VAL A 26 10.29 -1.67 15.15
CA VAL A 26 9.87 -0.70 16.17
C VAL A 26 8.40 -0.84 16.57
N GLY A 27 7.74 -1.94 16.19
CA GLY A 27 6.37 -2.26 16.61
C GLY A 27 5.28 -1.40 15.99
N VAL A 28 5.55 -0.73 14.85
CA VAL A 28 4.53 0.02 14.13
C VAL A 28 3.67 -0.94 13.31
N GLU A 29 2.35 -0.84 13.45
CA GLU A 29 1.43 -1.63 12.64
C GLU A 29 1.54 -1.22 11.16
N THR A 30 1.93 -2.17 10.31
CA THR A 30 2.11 -1.94 8.88
C THR A 30 1.58 -3.09 8.04
N LYS A 31 1.35 -2.81 6.75
CA LYS A 31 0.97 -3.80 5.74
C LYS A 31 1.80 -3.53 4.49
N LEU A 32 2.32 -4.59 3.88
CA LEU A 32 3.05 -4.55 2.61
C LEU A 32 2.30 -5.38 1.56
N LEU A 33 1.92 -4.76 0.45
CA LEU A 33 1.34 -5.41 -0.71
C LEU A 33 2.32 -5.44 -1.87
N ARG A 34 2.59 -6.66 -2.35
CA ARG A 34 3.41 -6.92 -3.53
C ARG A 34 2.47 -7.23 -4.70
N PHE A 35 2.66 -6.51 -5.80
CA PHE A 35 1.86 -6.67 -7.00
C PHE A 35 2.63 -7.45 -8.05
N HIS A 36 2.23 -8.72 -8.22
CA HIS A 36 2.88 -9.65 -9.12
C HIS A 36 2.80 -9.18 -10.58
N GLY A 37 3.95 -9.17 -11.24
CA GLY A 37 4.09 -8.79 -12.65
C GLY A 37 3.81 -7.32 -12.96
N GLU A 38 3.80 -6.44 -11.94
CA GLU A 38 3.73 -4.99 -12.12
C GLU A 38 5.12 -4.35 -12.00
N TYR A 39 5.36 -3.30 -12.78
CA TYR A 39 6.55 -2.44 -12.70
C TYR A 39 6.23 -1.23 -11.80
N HIS A 40 6.49 -0.02 -12.28
CA HIS A 40 6.14 1.22 -11.59
C HIS A 40 4.64 1.51 -11.74
N GLY A 41 3.83 0.89 -10.88
CA GLY A 41 2.38 1.00 -10.88
C GLY A 41 1.71 -0.26 -10.32
N THR A 42 0.38 -0.27 -10.32
CA THR A 42 -0.42 -1.41 -9.83
C THR A 42 -1.65 -1.71 -10.70
N GLY A 43 -1.71 -1.09 -11.88
CA GLY A 43 -2.93 -1.04 -12.69
C GLY A 43 -2.86 -1.75 -14.04
N SER A 44 -1.70 -2.29 -14.44
CA SER A 44 -1.59 -2.93 -15.77
C SER A 44 -2.40 -4.23 -15.86
N LYS A 45 -2.59 -4.93 -14.74
CA LYS A 45 -3.53 -6.05 -14.62
C LYS A 45 -4.83 -5.57 -13.93
N PRO A 46 -6.01 -5.80 -14.52
CA PRO A 46 -7.28 -5.40 -13.91
C PRO A 46 -7.50 -5.94 -12.48
N SER A 47 -7.03 -7.15 -12.20
CA SER A 47 -7.09 -7.74 -10.85
C SER A 47 -6.23 -6.99 -9.84
N ASN A 48 -5.06 -6.50 -10.25
CA ASN A 48 -4.18 -5.71 -9.40
C ASN A 48 -4.78 -4.32 -9.16
N PHE A 49 -5.35 -3.69 -10.18
CA PHE A 49 -6.05 -2.43 -10.03
C PHE A 49 -7.17 -2.52 -8.99
N MET A 50 -8.01 -3.56 -9.08
CA MET A 50 -9.08 -3.81 -8.11
C MET A 50 -8.52 -4.03 -6.70
N ARG A 51 -7.44 -4.80 -6.55
CA ARG A 51 -6.76 -4.98 -5.26
C ARG A 51 -6.31 -3.63 -4.68
N THR A 52 -5.69 -2.75 -5.47
CA THR A 52 -5.27 -1.42 -5.02
C THR A 52 -6.44 -0.64 -4.43
N GLN A 53 -7.57 -0.57 -5.14
CA GLN A 53 -8.74 0.16 -4.65
C GLN A 53 -9.28 -0.43 -3.34
N LEU A 54 -9.47 -1.76 -3.29
CA LEU A 54 -10.05 -2.42 -2.12
C LEU A 54 -9.16 -2.31 -0.87
N TYR A 55 -7.84 -2.48 -1.02
CA TYR A 55 -6.93 -2.33 0.11
C TYR A 55 -6.77 -0.89 0.59
N LEU A 56 -6.81 0.10 -0.32
CA LEU A 56 -6.82 1.51 0.07
C LEU A 56 -8.10 1.85 0.84
N MET A 57 -9.27 1.47 0.31
CA MET A 57 -10.56 1.70 0.98
C MET A 57 -10.56 1.08 2.38
N LYS A 58 -10.13 -0.18 2.50
CA LYS A 58 -10.06 -0.86 3.80
C LYS A 58 -9.08 -0.18 4.76
N TRP A 59 -7.90 0.23 4.27
CA TRP A 59 -6.93 0.93 5.10
C TRP A 59 -7.48 2.25 5.66
N PHE A 60 -8.18 3.05 4.85
CA PHE A 60 -8.78 4.29 5.34
C PHE A 60 -10.03 4.05 6.19
N GLU A 61 -10.77 2.98 5.98
CA GLU A 61 -11.82 2.54 6.92
C GLU A 61 -11.23 2.26 8.31
N ASP A 62 -10.09 1.55 8.37
CA ASP A 62 -9.47 1.14 9.63
C ASP A 62 -8.67 2.27 10.30
N TYR A 63 -8.03 3.16 9.53
CA TYR A 63 -7.05 4.14 10.04
C TYR A 63 -7.26 5.59 9.59
N GLY A 64 -8.26 5.89 8.75
CA GLY A 64 -8.46 7.23 8.14
C GLY A 64 -9.01 8.30 9.08
N GLY A 65 -9.36 7.93 10.31
CA GLY A 65 -10.02 8.80 11.28
C GLY A 65 -11.50 9.04 10.92
N GLN A 66 -12.27 9.56 11.88
CA GLN A 66 -13.65 9.95 11.61
C GLN A 66 -13.67 11.18 10.70
N PRO A 67 -14.49 11.21 9.63
CA PRO A 67 -14.76 12.45 8.92
C PRO A 67 -15.21 13.50 9.93
N ARG A 68 -14.57 14.67 9.97
CA ARG A 68 -15.12 15.81 10.70
C ARG A 68 -16.43 16.18 10.01
N MET A 69 -17.54 15.77 10.60
CA MET A 69 -18.85 16.30 10.22
C MET A 69 -18.87 17.76 10.68
N THR A 70 -18.65 18.69 9.76
CA THR A 70 -18.97 20.09 9.98
C THR A 70 -20.48 20.21 9.86
N THR A 71 -21.17 20.19 11.00
CA THR A 71 -22.56 20.63 11.10
C THR A 71 -22.55 22.15 11.18
N ASP A 72 -22.80 22.82 10.06
CA ASP A 72 -23.28 24.21 10.04
C ASP A 72 -24.81 24.21 9.96
#